data_AF-A0A925Q0X8-F1
#
_entry.id   AF-A0A925Q0X8-F1
#
_cell.length_a   1.000
_cell.length_b   1.000
_cell.length_c   1.000
_cell.angle_alpha   90.00
_cell.angle_beta   90.00
_cell.angle_gamma   90.00
#
_symmetry.space_group_name_H-M   'P 1'
#
loop_
_entity.id
_entity.type
_entity.pdbx_description
1 polymer ?
#
loop_
_entity_poly.entity_id
_entity_poly.type
_entity_poly.pdbx_seq_one_letter_code
_entity_poly.pdbx_strand_id
1 'polypeptide(L)'
;MTRKYFAGVALAFTLAGCAVSQQQEVAMGQSYAQQVNAQLPIVTDAELVRYINVLGDSLAGLTKRSDLDWHFYIVDSPEVNAFAIPGGFIYVNRGVIERSDRLDQLAGVIGHEIGHVVQRHS
;
A
#
# COMPACT_ATOMS: atom_id res chain seq x y z
N MET A 1 68.19 -8.98 -13.58
CA MET A 1 67.28 -8.33 -12.62
C MET A 1 66.00 -7.92 -13.35
N THR A 2 64.98 -8.77 -13.35
CA THR A 2 63.68 -8.50 -14.01
C THR A 2 62.59 -8.42 -12.96
N ARG A 3 62.09 -7.20 -12.73
CA ARG A 3 61.04 -6.88 -11.74
C ARG A 3 59.68 -7.24 -12.34
N LYS A 4 59.03 -8.27 -11.80
CA LYS A 4 57.66 -8.67 -12.18
C LYS A 4 56.68 -7.69 -11.53
N TYR A 5 55.91 -6.97 -12.34
CA TYR A 5 54.80 -6.14 -11.89
C TYR A 5 53.55 -7.02 -11.73
N PHE A 6 53.12 -7.25 -10.50
CA PHE A 6 51.80 -7.80 -10.21
C PHE A 6 50.78 -6.67 -10.35
N ALA A 7 49.99 -6.70 -11.42
CA ALA A 7 48.80 -5.86 -11.54
C ALA A 7 47.69 -6.49 -10.70
N GLY A 8 47.42 -5.90 -9.52
CA GLY A 8 46.28 -6.25 -8.69
C GLY A 8 45.00 -5.76 -9.37
N VAL A 9 44.14 -6.68 -9.78
CA VAL A 9 42.78 -6.36 -10.25
C VAL A 9 41.97 -5.94 -9.02
N ALA A 10 41.66 -4.65 -8.92
CA ALA A 10 40.71 -4.15 -7.95
C ALA A 10 39.30 -4.58 -8.39
N LEU A 11 38.77 -5.62 -7.77
CA LEU A 11 37.39 -6.07 -7.97
C LEU A 11 36.48 -5.07 -7.24
N ALA A 12 35.96 -4.08 -7.96
CA ALA A 12 34.95 -3.18 -7.43
C ALA A 12 33.63 -3.95 -7.28
N PHE A 13 33.36 -4.43 -6.06
CA PHE A 13 32.05 -4.94 -5.67
C PHE A 13 31.08 -3.76 -5.65
N THR A 14 30.29 -3.60 -6.71
CA THR A 14 29.14 -2.71 -6.69
C THR A 14 28.05 -3.38 -5.87
N LEU A 15 27.80 -2.87 -4.67
CA LEU A 15 26.61 -3.20 -3.89
C LEU A 15 25.39 -2.60 -4.60
N ALA A 16 24.85 -3.31 -5.59
CA ALA A 16 23.54 -3.01 -6.11
C ALA A 16 22.53 -3.33 -5.00
N GLY A 17 22.08 -2.31 -4.28
CA GLY A 17 21.00 -2.45 -3.29
C GLY A 17 19.77 -3.04 -3.98
N CYS A 18 19.30 -4.18 -3.49
CA CYS A 18 18.11 -4.85 -4.03
C CYS A 18 16.86 -4.08 -3.57
N ALA A 19 16.54 -2.98 -4.25
CA ALA A 19 15.24 -2.33 -4.07
C ALA A 19 14.14 -3.22 -4.65
N VAL A 20 13.07 -3.44 -3.89
CA VAL A 20 11.88 -4.18 -4.35
C VAL A 20 11.28 -3.44 -5.54
N SER A 21 11.09 -4.13 -6.67
CA SER A 21 10.44 -3.53 -7.84
C SER A 21 8.95 -3.29 -7.58
N GLN A 22 8.31 -2.41 -8.34
CA GLN A 22 6.86 -2.19 -8.23
C GLN A 22 6.07 -3.48 -8.51
N GLN A 23 6.49 -4.28 -9.51
CA GLN A 23 5.84 -5.54 -9.81
C GLN A 23 5.93 -6.54 -8.65
N GLN A 24 7.09 -6.60 -7.98
CA GLN A 24 7.28 -7.43 -6.80
C GLN A 24 6.42 -6.94 -5.63
N GLU A 25 6.35 -5.62 -5.42
CA GLU A 25 5.50 -5.01 -4.39
C GLU A 25 4.02 -5.34 -4.61
N VAL A 26 3.50 -5.20 -5.82
CA VAL A 26 2.12 -5.54 -6.17
C VAL A 26 1.85 -7.03 -5.95
N ALA A 27 2.78 -7.90 -6.36
CA ALA A 27 2.64 -9.34 -6.14
C ALA A 27 2.60 -9.72 -4.65
N MET A 28 3.42 -9.06 -3.81
CA MET A 28 3.36 -9.22 -2.35
C MET A 28 2.02 -8.72 -1.80
N GLY A 29 1.58 -7.54 -2.24
CA GLY A 29 0.28 -6.96 -1.89
C GLY A 29 -0.89 -7.90 -2.15
N GLN A 30 -0.94 -8.49 -3.34
CA GLN A 30 -1.97 -9.47 -3.71
C GLN A 30 -1.96 -10.71 -2.81
N SER A 31 -0.77 -11.26 -2.50
CA SER A 31 -0.62 -12.39 -1.60
C SER A 31 -1.08 -12.07 -0.17
N TYR A 32 -0.74 -10.88 0.33
CA TYR A 32 -1.17 -10.42 1.65
C TYR A 32 -2.67 -10.14 1.69
N ALA A 33 -3.23 -9.51 0.66
CA ALA A 33 -4.66 -9.24 0.55
C ALA A 33 -5.48 -10.54 0.60
N GLN A 34 -5.02 -11.60 -0.08
CA GLN A 34 -5.67 -12.92 0.01
C GLN A 34 -5.72 -13.45 1.44
N GLN A 35 -4.62 -13.33 2.19
CA GLN A 35 -4.53 -13.79 3.58
C GLN A 35 -5.38 -12.92 4.52
N VAL A 36 -5.32 -11.61 4.36
CA VAL A 36 -6.07 -10.63 5.17
C VAL A 36 -7.57 -10.79 4.93
N ASN A 37 -8.00 -10.86 3.67
CA ASN A 37 -9.42 -11.00 3.32
C ASN A 37 -10.01 -12.34 3.79
N ALA A 38 -9.20 -13.37 3.95
CA ALA A 38 -9.64 -14.66 4.51
C ALA A 38 -9.83 -14.63 6.04
N GLN A 39 -9.23 -13.66 6.73
CA GLN A 39 -9.21 -13.59 8.20
C GLN A 39 -10.09 -12.47 8.75
N LEU A 40 -10.31 -11.41 7.99
CA LEU A 40 -11.09 -10.25 8.41
C LEU A 40 -12.56 -10.35 7.98
N PRO A 41 -13.49 -9.83 8.79
CA PRO A 41 -14.89 -9.73 8.41
C PRO A 41 -15.09 -8.59 7.41
N ILE A 42 -14.86 -8.86 6.13
CA ILE A 42 -15.01 -7.84 5.07
C ILE A 42 -16.49 -7.58 4.78
N VAL A 43 -16.88 -6.30 4.80
CA VAL A 43 -18.22 -5.85 4.40
C VAL A 43 -18.39 -5.99 2.89
N THR A 44 -19.50 -6.59 2.47
CA THR A 44 -19.80 -6.88 1.05
C THR A 44 -21.02 -6.13 0.52
N ASP A 45 -21.61 -5.24 1.32
CA ASP A 45 -22.71 -4.38 0.89
C ASP A 45 -22.29 -3.52 -0.31
N ALA A 46 -23.03 -3.64 -1.41
CA ALA A 46 -22.65 -3.04 -2.68
C ALA A 46 -22.65 -1.51 -2.65
N GLU A 47 -23.50 -0.88 -1.85
CA GLU A 47 -23.54 0.59 -1.74
C GLU A 47 -22.35 1.11 -0.96
N LEU A 48 -22.03 0.48 0.17
CA LEU A 48 -20.87 0.83 0.99
C LEU A 48 -19.56 0.61 0.24
N VAL A 49 -19.43 -0.54 -0.42
CA VAL A 49 -18.26 -0.86 -1.25
C VAL A 49 -18.12 0.14 -2.39
N ARG A 50 -19.21 0.47 -3.10
CA ARG A 50 -19.15 1.48 -4.17
C ARG A 50 -18.72 2.84 -3.62
N TYR A 51 -19.26 3.25 -2.48
CA TYR A 51 -18.96 4.56 -1.89
C TYR A 51 -17.49 4.71 -1.51
N ILE A 52 -16.94 3.71 -0.80
CA ILE A 52 -15.55 3.77 -0.36
C ILE A 52 -14.57 3.74 -1.55
N ASN A 53 -14.87 2.97 -2.60
CA ASN A 53 -14.05 2.94 -3.80
C ASN A 53 -14.11 4.27 -4.56
N VAL A 54 -15.29 4.87 -4.74
CA VAL A 54 -15.39 6.21 -5.39
C VAL A 54 -14.59 7.27 -4.63
N LEU A 55 -14.70 7.29 -3.30
CA LEU A 55 -13.93 8.20 -2.47
C LEU A 55 -12.43 7.93 -2.60
N GLY A 56 -12.02 6.68 -2.41
CA GLY A 56 -10.63 6.25 -2.47
C GLY A 56 -9.97 6.53 -3.82
N ASP A 57 -10.61 6.15 -4.92
CA ASP A 57 -10.13 6.39 -6.29
C ASP A 57 -9.97 7.89 -6.58
N SER A 58 -10.91 8.71 -6.12
CA SER A 58 -10.82 10.17 -6.29
C SER A 58 -9.59 10.77 -5.61
N LEU A 59 -9.16 10.20 -4.47
CA LEU A 59 -7.98 10.63 -3.73
C LEU A 59 -6.70 10.05 -4.35
N ALA A 60 -6.71 8.75 -4.65
CA ALA A 60 -5.57 8.03 -5.22
C ALA A 60 -5.17 8.57 -6.61
N GLY A 61 -6.16 8.96 -7.41
CA GLY A 61 -5.96 9.57 -8.74
C GLY A 61 -5.21 10.91 -8.71
N LEU A 62 -5.12 11.57 -7.55
CA LEU A 62 -4.36 12.82 -7.37
C LEU A 62 -2.88 12.58 -7.03
N THR A 63 -2.47 11.32 -6.86
CA THR A 63 -1.12 10.97 -6.42
C THR A 63 -0.18 10.65 -7.57
N LYS A 64 1.11 10.47 -7.26
CA LYS A 64 2.12 9.99 -8.23
C LYS A 64 2.01 8.50 -8.55
N ARG A 65 1.13 7.76 -7.86
CA ARG A 65 0.91 6.32 -8.02
C ARG A 65 -0.51 6.00 -8.48
N SER A 66 -1.07 6.88 -9.32
CA SER A 66 -2.37 6.68 -9.95
C SER A 66 -2.37 5.54 -10.99
N ASP A 67 -1.21 4.94 -11.25
CA ASP A 67 -1.02 3.77 -12.11
C ASP A 67 -1.26 2.42 -11.41
N LEU A 68 -1.37 2.41 -10.07
CA LEU A 68 -1.73 1.20 -9.34
C LEU A 68 -3.22 0.87 -9.49
N ASP A 69 -3.55 -0.42 -9.41
CA ASP A 69 -4.91 -0.88 -9.17
C ASP A 69 -5.20 -0.73 -7.67
N TRP A 70 -6.03 0.26 -7.32
CA TRP A 70 -6.34 0.57 -5.93
C TRP A 70 -7.56 -0.22 -5.47
N HIS A 71 -7.50 -0.74 -4.25
CA HIS A 71 -8.56 -1.54 -3.66
C HIS A 71 -8.88 -1.05 -2.26
N PHE A 72 -10.13 -0.66 -2.04
CA PHE A 72 -10.59 -0.15 -0.75
C PHE A 72 -11.59 -1.13 -0.13
N TYR A 73 -11.28 -1.60 1.08
CA TYR A 73 -12.08 -2.55 1.82
C TYR A 73 -12.61 -1.92 3.10
N ILE A 74 -13.84 -2.28 3.45
CA ILE A 74 -14.42 -1.99 4.75
C ILE A 74 -14.35 -3.26 5.59
N VAL A 75 -13.75 -3.16 6.78
CA VAL A 75 -13.70 -4.24 7.76
C VAL A 75 -14.78 -4.00 8.81
N ASP A 76 -15.64 -4.99 9.07
CA ASP A 76 -16.64 -4.92 10.12
C ASP A 76 -16.00 -5.09 11.50
N SER A 77 -15.36 -4.02 11.94
CA SER A 77 -14.76 -3.88 13.27
C SER A 77 -15.14 -2.52 13.85
N PRO A 78 -15.55 -2.44 15.12
CA PRO A 78 -15.84 -1.17 15.80
C PRO A 78 -14.57 -0.40 16.17
N GLU A 79 -13.38 -0.99 16.01
CA GLU A 79 -12.12 -0.30 16.32
C GLU A 79 -11.89 0.87 15.35
N VAL A 80 -11.43 2.00 15.89
CA VAL A 80 -11.03 3.17 15.09
C VAL A 80 -9.63 2.92 14.53
N ASN A 81 -9.57 2.21 13.40
CA ASN A 81 -8.33 1.89 12.72
C ASN A 81 -8.50 1.84 11.19
N ALA A 82 -7.43 2.15 10.48
CA ALA A 82 -7.28 1.91 9.05
C ALA A 82 -5.82 1.53 8.79
N PHE A 83 -5.57 0.76 7.75
CA PHE A 83 -4.21 0.38 7.39
C PHE A 83 -4.09 0.11 5.90
N ALA A 84 -2.88 0.31 5.38
CA ALA A 84 -2.49 -0.05 4.04
C ALA A 84 -1.56 -1.27 4.03
N ILE A 85 -1.64 -2.06 2.96
CA ILE A 85 -0.64 -3.07 2.61
C ILE A 85 -0.08 -2.75 1.21
N PRO A 86 1.08 -3.31 0.82
CA PRO A 86 1.76 -2.97 -0.43
C PRO A 86 0.86 -3.10 -1.66
N GLY A 87 1.14 -2.33 -2.71
CA GLY A 87 0.49 -2.54 -4.01
C GLY A 87 -0.93 -1.97 -4.17
N GLY A 88 -1.39 -1.08 -3.28
CA GLY A 88 -2.63 -0.31 -3.51
C GLY A 88 -3.84 -0.78 -2.69
N PHE A 89 -3.65 -1.60 -1.66
CA PHE A 89 -4.74 -2.15 -0.86
C PHE A 89 -4.89 -1.39 0.45
N ILE A 90 -6.08 -0.85 0.70
CA ILE A 90 -6.42 -0.07 1.89
C ILE A 90 -7.61 -0.70 2.59
N TYR A 91 -7.50 -0.83 3.91
CA TYR A 91 -8.52 -1.39 4.79
C TYR A 91 -8.96 -0.32 5.77
N VAL A 92 -10.26 -0.06 5.82
CA VAL A 92 -10.86 0.91 6.74
C VAL A 92 -11.83 0.17 7.65
N ASN A 93 -11.61 0.21 8.95
CA ASN A 93 -12.57 -0.37 9.89
C ASN A 93 -13.83 0.50 9.95
N ARG A 94 -14.99 -0.16 10.11
CA ARG A 94 -16.28 0.50 10.32
C ARG A 94 -16.22 1.55 11.44
N GLY A 95 -15.45 1.31 12.50
CA GLY A 95 -15.24 2.29 13.58
C GLY A 95 -14.71 3.65 13.13
N VAL A 96 -13.86 3.72 12.10
CA VAL A 96 -13.41 5.01 11.53
C VAL A 96 -14.57 5.75 10.85
N ILE A 97 -15.40 5.01 10.10
CA ILE A 97 -16.53 5.56 9.36
C ILE A 97 -17.58 6.09 10.33
N GLU A 98 -17.96 5.29 11.33
CA GLU A 98 -18.96 5.64 12.33
C GLU A 98 -18.52 6.80 13.24
N ARG A 99 -17.20 6.99 13.42
CA ARG A 99 -16.66 8.05 14.26
C ARG A 99 -16.34 9.35 13.51
N SER A 100 -16.39 9.32 12.19
CA SER A 100 -16.20 10.48 11.33
C SER A 100 -17.51 11.25 11.21
N ASP A 101 -17.58 12.46 11.78
CA ASP A 101 -18.76 13.33 11.71
C ASP A 101 -18.94 13.96 10.32
N ARG A 102 -17.86 13.99 9.53
CA ARG A 102 -17.81 14.63 8.23
C ARG A 102 -16.93 13.84 7.26
N LEU A 103 -17.25 13.96 5.98
CA LEU A 103 -16.54 13.26 4.90
C LEU A 103 -15.06 13.65 4.79
N ASP A 104 -14.69 14.89 5.11
CA ASP A 104 -13.30 15.36 5.08
C ASP A 104 -12.42 14.66 6.12
N GLN A 105 -12.98 14.25 7.26
CA GLN A 105 -12.26 13.47 8.28
C GLN A 105 -11.95 12.06 7.78
N LEU A 106 -12.96 11.37 7.21
CA LEU A 106 -12.78 10.06 6.60
C LEU A 106 -11.79 10.11 5.43
N ALA A 107 -11.92 11.11 4.56
CA ALA A 107 -11.01 11.34 3.45
C ALA A 107 -9.57 11.61 3.93
N GLY A 108 -9.40 12.30 5.07
CA GLY A 108 -8.10 12.51 5.70
C GLY A 108 -7.43 11.21 6.14
N VAL A 109 -8.18 10.28 6.76
CA VAL A 109 -7.67 8.96 7.14
C VAL A 109 -7.30 8.13 5.91
N ILE A 110 -8.18 8.06 4.91
CA ILE A 110 -7.90 7.32 3.66
C ILE A 110 -6.69 7.93 2.94
N GLY A 111 -6.62 9.26 2.86
CA GLY A 111 -5.49 9.97 2.27
C GLY A 111 -4.16 9.72 3.00
N HIS A 112 -4.19 9.57 4.33
CA HIS A 112 -3.03 9.17 5.12
C HIS A 112 -2.54 7.77 4.72
N GLU A 113 -3.45 6.80 4.62
CA GLU A 113 -3.12 5.42 4.20
C GLU A 113 -2.63 5.35 2.74
N ILE A 114 -3.24 6.10 1.83
CA ILE A 114 -2.74 6.27 0.45
C ILE A 114 -1.30 6.81 0.49
N GLY A 115 -1.00 7.75 1.39
CA GLY A 115 0.35 8.29 1.59
C GLY A 115 1.38 7.22 1.93
N HIS A 116 1.05 6.26 2.82
CA HIS A 116 1.93 5.14 3.14
C HIS A 116 2.23 4.27 1.92
N VAL A 117 1.21 3.96 1.12
CA VAL A 117 1.39 3.20 -0.13
C VAL A 117 2.25 3.99 -1.11
N VAL A 118 1.99 5.28 -1.31
CA VAL A 118 2.75 6.13 -2.26
C VAL A 118 4.23 6.20 -1.88
N GLN A 119 4.54 6.26 -0.58
CA GLN A 119 5.91 6.29 -0.05
C GLN A 119 6.52 4.89 0.14
N ARG A 120 5.77 3.82 -0.13
CA ARG A 120 6.20 2.42 0.05
C ARG A 120 6.60 2.11 1.50
N HIS A 121 5.83 2.62 2.46
CA HIS A 121 5.96 2.35 3.90
C HIS A 121 5.05 1.20 4.38
N SER A 122 4.24 0.66 3.49
CA SER A 122 3.33 -0.48 3.72
C SER A 122 4.02 -1.83 3.53
#